data_AF-A0A4Y2WA47-F1
#
_entry.id   AF-A0A4Y2WA47-F1
#
_cell.length_a   1.000
_cell.length_b   1.000
_cell.length_c   1.000
_cell.angle_alpha   90.00
_cell.angle_beta   90.00
_cell.angle_gamma   90.00
#
_symmetry.space_group_name_H-M   'P 1'
#
loop_
_entity.id
_entity.type
_entity.pdbx_description
1 polymer ?
#
loop_
_entity_poly.entity_id
_entity_poly.type
_entity_poly.pdbx_seq_one_letter_code
_entity_poly.pdbx_strand_id
1 'polypeptide(L)'
;MFREVKSRVIAESNEAGVDVHVVNMVFSHDRHSDQRRYNAPIANEIAMFFVNSDGEPPFERDIRVYPLNPENPPQPFININIISQI
;
A
#
# COMPACT_ATOMS: atom_id res chain seq x y z
N MET A 1 3.91 -10.50 13.26
CA MET A 1 4.33 -9.31 12.48
C MET A 1 3.21 -8.67 11.65
N PHE A 2 2.82 -9.17 10.47
CA PHE A 2 1.79 -8.48 9.65
C PHE A 2 0.41 -8.42 10.32
N ARG A 3 0.01 -9.51 11.00
CA ARG A 3 -1.23 -9.58 11.79
C ARG A 3 -1.23 -8.59 12.96
N GLU A 4 -0.11 -8.45 13.65
CA GLU A 4 0.04 -7.52 14.79
C GLU A 4 0.03 -6.06 14.33
N VAL A 5 0.74 -5.75 13.24
CA VAL A 5 0.71 -4.42 12.61
C VAL A 5 -0.71 -4.08 12.17
N LYS A 6 -1.41 -5.00 11.50
CA LYS A 6 -2.81 -4.82 11.11
C LYS A 6 -3.71 -4.55 12.32
N SER A 7 -3.59 -5.35 13.39
CA SER A 7 -4.36 -5.16 14.62
C SER A 7 -4.08 -3.82 15.29
N ARG A 8 -2.82 -3.38 15.31
CA ARG A 8 -2.42 -2.08 15.88
C ARG A 8 -2.97 -0.90 15.09
N VAL A 9 -2.84 -0.92 13.77
CA VAL A 9 -3.35 0.15 12.89
C VAL A 9 -4.87 0.28 13.02
N ILE A 10 -5.59 -0.85 13.05
CA ILE A 10 -7.05 -0.84 13.27
C ILE A 10 -7.41 -0.23 14.64
N ALA A 11 -6.66 -0.57 15.70
CA ALA A 11 -6.90 0.00 17.03
C ALA A 11 -6.65 1.52 17.06
N GLU A 12 -5.51 1.98 16.50
CA GLU A 12 -5.17 3.41 16.43
C GLU A 12 -6.21 4.20 15.61
N SER A 13 -6.69 3.67 14.49
CA SER A 13 -7.73 4.31 13.68
C SER A 13 -9.09 4.34 14.36
N ASN A 14 -9.47 3.27 15.08
CA ASN A 14 -10.70 3.24 15.89
C ASN A 14 -10.68 4.31 17.00
N GLU A 15 -9.53 4.49 17.66
CA GLU A 15 -9.34 5.56 18.66
C GLU A 15 -9.42 6.96 18.04
N ALA A 16 -8.91 7.13 16.83
CA ALA A 16 -8.94 8.40 16.10
C ALA A 16 -10.29 8.70 15.43
N GLY A 17 -11.26 7.76 15.45
CA GLY A 17 -12.54 7.89 14.75
C GLY A 17 -12.41 7.93 13.23
N VAL A 18 -11.30 7.41 12.69
CA VAL A 18 -11.02 7.37 11.24
C VAL A 18 -11.44 6.01 10.71
N ASP A 19 -12.26 6.00 9.65
CA ASP A 19 -12.66 4.75 9.00
C ASP A 19 -11.46 4.08 8.31
N VAL A 20 -11.33 2.76 8.49
CA VAL A 20 -10.23 1.98 7.91
C VAL A 20 -10.76 1.21 6.70
N HIS A 21 -10.53 1.76 5.51
CA HIS A 21 -10.79 1.03 4.29
C HIS A 21 -9.76 -0.10 4.11
N VAL A 22 -10.25 -1.34 4.04
CA VAL A 22 -9.41 -2.50 3.76
C VAL A 22 -9.08 -2.51 2.27
N VAL A 23 -7.88 -2.05 1.92
CA VAL A 23 -7.34 -2.16 0.57
C VAL A 23 -6.49 -3.44 0.47
N ASN A 24 -6.74 -4.25 -0.56
CA ASN A 24 -5.94 -5.44 -0.84
C ASN A 24 -4.80 -5.10 -1.82
N MET A 25 -3.58 -5.47 -1.46
CA MET A 25 -2.43 -5.46 -2.37
C MET A 25 -2.23 -6.88 -2.91
N VAL A 26 -2.40 -7.07 -4.22
CA VAL A 26 -2.29 -8.38 -4.87
C VAL A 26 -1.08 -8.37 -5.80
N PHE A 27 -0.11 -9.24 -5.52
CA PHE A 27 1.00 -9.51 -6.44
C PHE A 27 0.61 -10.69 -7.34
N SER A 28 0.24 -10.41 -8.59
CA SER A 28 0.08 -11.47 -9.61
C SER A 28 1.35 -11.54 -10.45
N HIS A 29 2.05 -12.67 -10.38
CA HIS A 29 3.17 -12.96 -11.29
C HIS A 29 2.66 -13.44 -12.67
N ASP A 30 1.41 -13.89 -12.75
CA ASP A 30 0.85 -14.41 -13.99
C ASP A 30 0.37 -13.25 -14.89
N ARG A 31 1.24 -12.85 -15.81
CA ARG A 31 0.96 -11.88 -16.88
C ARG A 31 -0.22 -12.25 -17.78
N HIS A 32 -0.67 -13.51 -17.78
CA HIS A 32 -1.82 -13.93 -18.59
C HIS A 32 -3.16 -13.68 -17.88
N SER A 33 -3.13 -13.58 -16.55
CA SER A 33 -4.30 -13.23 -15.73
C SER A 33 -4.62 -11.74 -15.71
N ASP A 34 -3.62 -10.89 -15.97
CA ASP A 34 -3.76 -9.44 -16.01
C ASP A 34 -3.71 -8.93 -17.46
N GLN A 35 -4.85 -8.45 -17.97
CA GLN A 35 -4.96 -7.95 -19.33
C GLN A 35 -4.42 -6.52 -19.51
N ARG A 36 -3.97 -5.86 -18.43
CA ARG A 36 -3.42 -4.51 -18.51
C ARG A 36 -2.06 -4.50 -19.19
N ARG A 37 -1.84 -3.47 -20.00
CA ARG A 37 -0.57 -3.22 -20.68
C ARG A 37 0.33 -2.42 -19.75
N TYR A 38 1.31 -3.07 -19.15
CA TYR A 38 2.38 -2.41 -18.43
C TYR A 38 3.54 -2.11 -19.37
N ASN A 39 4.29 -1.05 -19.08
CA ASN A 39 5.61 -0.90 -19.65
C ASN A 39 6.49 -2.08 -19.20
N ALA A 40 7.42 -2.51 -20.05
CA ALA A 40 8.40 -3.50 -19.63
C ALA A 40 9.22 -2.90 -18.46
N PRO A 41 9.40 -3.63 -17.35
CA PRO A 41 10.21 -3.15 -16.24
C PRO A 41 11.64 -2.92 -16.72
N ILE A 42 12.23 -1.79 -16.35
CA ILE A 42 13.63 -1.46 -16.70
C ILE A 42 14.61 -1.89 -15.61
N ALA A 43 14.10 -2.26 -14.43
CA ALA A 43 14.87 -2.69 -13.26
C ALA A 43 14.01 -3.61 -12.35
N ASN A 44 14.32 -3.65 -11.04
CA ASN A 44 13.54 -4.34 -10.02
C ASN A 44 12.29 -3.52 -9.64
N GLU A 45 11.37 -3.38 -10.59
CA GLU A 45 10.17 -2.56 -10.47
C GLU A 45 8.93 -3.40 -10.20
N ILE A 46 7.97 -2.83 -9.47
CA ILE A 46 6.67 -3.42 -9.20
C ILE A 46 5.60 -2.42 -9.63
N ALA A 47 4.64 -2.87 -10.43
CA ALA A 47 3.44 -2.10 -10.74
C ALA A 47 2.38 -2.34 -9.65
N MET A 48 1.91 -1.28 -9.02
CA MET A 48 0.80 -1.30 -8.06
C MET A 48 -0.40 -0.58 -8.67
N PHE A 49 -1.57 -1.20 -8.54
CA PHE A 49 -2.85 -0.62 -8.96
C PHE A 49 -3.81 -0.64 -7.79
N PHE A 50 -4.57 0.44 -7.64
CA PHE A 50 -5.64 0.52 -6.67
C PHE A 50 -6.96 0.26 -7.40
N VAL A 51 -7.77 -0.66 -6.88
CA VAL A 51 -9.15 -0.88 -7.35
C VAL A 51 -10.07 -0.54 -6.20
N ASN A 52 -10.85 0.53 -6.38
CA ASN A 52 -11.97 0.83 -5.51
C ASN A 52 -13.28 0.41 -6.20
N SER A 53 -14.35 0.26 -5.43
CA SER A 53 -15.67 -0.16 -5.90
C SER A 53 -16.28 0.79 -6.95
N ASP A 54 -15.87 2.05 -6.95
CA ASP A 54 -16.25 3.11 -7.89
C ASP A 54 -15.33 3.21 -9.11
N GLY A 55 -14.23 2.46 -9.15
CA GLY A 55 -13.24 2.50 -10.23
C GLY A 55 -12.27 3.69 -10.17
N GLU A 56 -12.46 4.61 -9.23
CA GLU A 56 -11.58 5.76 -9.06
C GLU A 56 -10.33 5.39 -8.23
N PRO A 57 -9.16 5.95 -8.56
CA PRO A 57 -7.99 5.79 -7.71
C PRO A 57 -8.22 6.51 -6.38
N PRO A 58 -7.81 5.92 -5.23
CA PRO A 58 -7.95 6.59 -3.95
C PRO A 58 -7.21 7.92 -3.97
N PHE A 59 -7.76 8.94 -3.31
CA PHE A 59 -7.13 10.25 -3.24
C PHE A 59 -5.82 10.19 -2.43
N GLU A 60 -5.87 9.50 -1.28
CA GLU A 60 -4.73 9.22 -0.44
C GLU A 60 -4.08 7.90 -0.85
N ARG A 61 -2.87 7.98 -1.42
CA ARG A 61 -2.09 6.83 -1.92
C ARG A 61 -0.75 6.66 -1.19
N ASP A 62 -0.57 7.36 -0.07
CA ASP A 62 0.65 7.29 0.70
C ASP A 62 0.88 5.86 1.21
N ILE A 63 2.08 5.35 1.03
CA ILE A 63 2.44 3.97 1.40
C ILE A 63 3.27 4.02 2.68
N ARG A 64 2.81 3.29 3.70
CA ARG A 64 3.58 3.08 4.93
C ARG A 64 4.26 1.71 4.91
N VAL A 65 5.59 1.71 4.92
CA VAL A 65 6.42 0.50 4.87
C VAL A 65 6.97 0.19 6.26
N TYR A 66 6.69 -1.02 6.76
CA TYR A 66 7.21 -1.51 8.03
C TYR A 66 8.33 -2.52 7.75
N PRO A 67 9.63 -2.15 7.90
CA PRO A 67 10.73 -3.06 7.65
C PRO A 67 10.75 -4.21 8.67
N LEU A 68 11.11 -5.41 8.21
CA LEU A 68 11.22 -6.61 9.07
C LEU A 68 12.32 -6.44 10.13
N ASN A 69 13.45 -5.88 9.73
CA ASN A 69 14.60 -5.55 10.57
C ASN A 69 14.90 -4.06 10.44
N PRO A 70 14.22 -3.17 11.18
CA PRO A 70 14.56 -1.76 11.15
C PRO A 70 15.99 -1.57 11.64
N GLU A 71 16.85 -0.92 10.85
CA GLU A 71 18.10 -0.36 11.35
C GLU A 71 17.79 0.85 12.22
N ASN A 72 17.29 0.57 13.41
CA ASN A 72 17.10 1.46 14.57
C ASN A 72 16.99 2.98 14.27
N PRO A 73 15.88 3.48 13.70
CA PRO A 73 15.45 4.85 13.91
C PRO A 73 14.33 4.90 14.97
N PRO A 74 14.04 6.08 15.55
CA PRO A 74 12.86 6.27 16.41
C PRO A 74 11.52 6.02 15.69
N GLN A 75 11.52 5.93 14.35
CA GLN A 75 10.32 5.70 13.55
C GLN A 75 10.24 4.25 13.06
N PRO A 76 9.16 3.52 13.40
CA PRO A 76 9.00 2.10 13.07
C PRO A 76 8.59 1.83 11.62
N PHE A 77 8.44 2.88 10.81
CA PHE A 77 8.02 2.79 9.42
C PHE A 77 8.63 3.89 8.56
N ILE A 78 8.65 3.65 7.26
CA ILE A 78 9.00 4.62 6.22
C ILE A 78 7.70 5.05 5.53
N ASN A 79 7.47 6.34 5.39
CA ASN A 79 6.38 6.87 4.57
C ASN A 79 6.90 7.17 3.16
N ILE A 80 6.21 6.65 2.16
CA ILE A 80 6.36 7.03 0.76
C ILE A 80 5.14 7.86 0.42
N ASN A 81 5.31 9.18 0.38
CA ASN A 81 4.22 10.09 0.07
C ASN A 81 4.07 10.22 -1.45
N ILE A 82 2.85 10.07 -1.95
CA ILE A 82 2.54 10.20 -3.37
C ILE A 82 1.83 11.53 -3.58
N ILE A 83 2.55 12.50 -4.10
CA ILE A 83 1.99 13.82 -4.42
C ILE A 83 1.15 13.67 -5.69
N SER A 84 -0.17 13.68 -5.56
CA SER A 84 -1.06 13.76 -6.71
C SER A 84 -0.95 15.15 -7.35
N GLN A 85 -0.50 15.22 -8.61
CA GLN A 85 -0.46 16.44 -9.42
C GLN A 85 -1.75 16.60 -10.27
N ILE A 86 -2.92 16.41 -9.66
CA ILE A 86 -4.18 16.67 -10.37
C ILE A 86 -4.36 18.18 -10.52
#